data_AF-A0A8A4THU4-F1
#
_entry.id   AF-A0A8A4THU4-F1
#
_cell.length_a   1.000
_cell.length_b   1.000
_cell.length_c   1.000
_cell.angle_alpha   90.00
_cell.angle_beta   90.00
_cell.angle_gamma   90.00
#
_symmetry.space_group_name_H-M   'P 1'
#
loop_
_entity.id
_entity.type
_entity.pdbx_description
1 polymer ?
#
loop_
_entity_poly.entity_id
_entity_poly.type
_entity_poly.pdbx_seq_one_letter_code
_entity_poly.pdbx_strand_id
1 'polypeptide(L)'
;MSRLSIRGLSSQEEAEINRLLDLEEVDLYIELAQQLGTLDNKTDPEDKGKSWLGERIETIKKLICSEGNYCDFINENPNIRSVEIVAALGDLLSSVYGGLPVFTLASLLTQQQLNKLCECADR
;
A
#
# COMPACT_ATOMS: atom_id res chain seq x y z
N MET A 1 -12.96 13.56 -5.06
CA MET A 1 -11.68 12.87 -4.87
C MET A 1 -11.67 12.33 -3.45
N SER A 2 -11.44 11.03 -3.28
CA SER A 2 -11.37 10.40 -1.96
C SER A 2 -10.07 10.83 -1.27
N ARG A 3 -10.16 11.37 -0.06
CA ARG A 3 -8.99 11.65 0.79
C ARG A 3 -8.73 10.46 1.71
N LEU A 4 -7.51 10.34 2.22
CA LEU A 4 -7.23 9.36 3.27
C LEU A 4 -8.04 9.67 4.52
N SER A 5 -8.62 8.63 5.11
CA SER A 5 -9.43 8.73 6.32
C SER A 5 -9.34 7.44 7.13
N ILE A 6 -9.35 7.56 8.45
CA ILE A 6 -9.44 6.40 9.34
C ILE A 6 -10.87 5.88 9.33
N ARG A 7 -11.03 4.56 9.27
CA ARG A 7 -12.32 3.88 9.45
C ARG A 7 -12.19 2.70 10.40
N GLY A 8 -13.34 2.19 10.84
CA GLY A 8 -13.39 0.92 11.57
C GLY A 8 -12.97 -0.24 10.67
N LEU A 9 -12.13 -1.12 11.22
CA LEU A 9 -11.73 -2.39 10.58
C LEU A 9 -12.53 -3.53 11.21
N SER A 10 -12.91 -4.50 10.38
CA SER A 10 -13.41 -5.78 10.90
C SER A 10 -12.25 -6.60 11.46
N SER A 11 -12.51 -7.53 12.39
CA SER A 11 -11.47 -8.39 12.94
C SER A 11 -10.77 -9.24 11.89
N GLN A 12 -11.47 -9.64 10.82
CA GLN A 12 -10.87 -10.39 9.71
C GLN A 12 -9.93 -9.51 8.87
N GLU A 13 -10.35 -8.28 8.60
CA GLU A 13 -9.56 -7.34 7.81
C GLU A 13 -8.30 -6.89 8.56
N GLU A 14 -8.44 -6.57 9.85
CA GLU A 14 -7.29 -6.23 10.70
C GLU A 14 -6.32 -7.41 10.81
N ALA A 15 -6.81 -8.65 10.93
CA ALA A 15 -5.95 -9.83 10.94
C ALA A 15 -5.20 -10.02 9.62
N GLU A 16 -5.87 -9.81 8.48
CA GLU A 16 -5.22 -9.94 7.16
C GLU A 16 -4.17 -8.85 6.94
N ILE A 17 -4.46 -7.60 7.30
CA ILE A 17 -3.47 -6.52 7.19
C ILE A 17 -2.27 -6.79 8.11
N ASN A 18 -2.49 -7.25 9.34
CA ASN A 18 -1.38 -7.61 10.23
C ASN A 18 -0.55 -8.76 9.65
N ARG A 19 -1.18 -9.81 9.10
CA ARG A 19 -0.48 -10.90 8.39
C ARG A 19 0.42 -10.34 7.30
N LEU A 20 -0.07 -9.42 6.48
CA LEU A 20 0.70 -8.80 5.40
C LEU A 20 1.83 -7.91 5.94
N LEU A 21 1.60 -7.16 7.02
CA LEU A 21 2.62 -6.32 7.64
C LEU A 21 3.75 -7.12 8.30
N ASP A 22 3.48 -8.36 8.70
CA ASP A 22 4.45 -9.30 9.27
C ASP A 22 5.34 -9.99 8.21
N LEU A 23 4.99 -9.89 6.92
CA LEU A 23 5.80 -10.44 5.83
C LEU A 23 7.04 -9.59 5.56
N GLU A 24 8.10 -10.23 5.07
CA GLU A 24 9.25 -9.51 4.52
C GLU A 24 8.88 -8.82 3.19
N GLU A 25 9.60 -7.76 2.83
CA GLU A 25 9.32 -6.99 1.60
C GLU A 25 9.34 -7.88 0.35
N VAL A 26 10.25 -8.85 0.30
CA VAL A 26 10.36 -9.85 -0.79
C VAL A 26 9.07 -10.66 -0.90
N ASP A 27 8.55 -11.17 0.22
CA ASP A 27 7.32 -11.96 0.24
C ASP A 27 6.10 -11.13 -0.19
N LEU A 28 6.07 -9.84 0.13
CA LEU A 28 5.02 -8.93 -0.32
C LEU A 28 5.04 -8.73 -1.84
N TYR A 29 6.21 -8.65 -2.48
CA TYR A 29 6.29 -8.61 -3.94
C TYR A 29 5.80 -9.91 -4.59
N ILE A 30 6.15 -11.06 -3.99
CA ILE A 30 5.72 -12.36 -4.47
C ILE A 30 4.19 -12.49 -4.36
N GLU A 31 3.63 -12.15 -3.19
CA GLU A 31 2.18 -12.15 -2.93
C GLU A 31 1.45 -11.22 -3.90
N LEU A 32 1.99 -10.02 -4.14
CA LEU A 32 1.46 -9.07 -5.12
C LEU A 32 1.42 -9.70 -6.53
N ALA A 33 2.51 -10.30 -6.99
CA ALA A 33 2.57 -10.93 -8.31
C ALA A 33 1.58 -12.10 -8.46
N GLN A 34 1.43 -12.90 -7.40
CA GLN A 34 0.46 -14.01 -7.31
C GLN A 34 -0.98 -13.50 -7.44
N GLN A 35 -1.36 -12.51 -6.63
CA GLN A 35 -2.72 -11.99 -6.58
C GLN A 35 -3.12 -11.22 -7.85
N LEU A 36 -2.14 -10.61 -8.54
CA LEU A 36 -2.34 -10.02 -9.86
C LEU A 36 -2.56 -11.07 -10.97
N GLY A 37 -2.34 -12.36 -10.70
CA GLY A 37 -2.44 -13.43 -11.69
C GLY A 37 -1.32 -13.36 -12.75
N THR A 38 -0.20 -12.70 -12.44
CA THR A 38 0.87 -12.40 -13.41
C THR A 38 1.96 -13.47 -13.48
N LEU A 39 1.81 -14.59 -12.76
CA LEU A 39 2.79 -15.67 -12.74
C LEU A 39 2.75 -16.53 -14.01
N ASP A 40 3.44 -16.12 -15.07
CA ASP A 40 4.07 -17.07 -16.00
C ASP A 40 5.22 -17.86 -15.32
N ASN A 41 5.48 -19.06 -15.83
CA ASN A 41 6.47 -20.00 -15.30
C ASN A 41 7.94 -19.62 -15.60
N LYS A 42 8.21 -18.46 -16.20
CA LYS A 42 9.53 -18.12 -16.78
C LYS A 42 10.25 -16.99 -16.08
N THR A 43 9.53 -16.12 -15.38
CA THR A 43 10.15 -15.00 -14.65
C THR A 43 9.96 -15.19 -13.16
N ASP A 44 10.96 -14.77 -12.40
CA ASP A 44 10.91 -14.81 -10.95
C ASP A 44 9.71 -13.98 -10.41
N PRO A 45 8.89 -14.54 -9.49
CA PRO A 45 7.73 -13.85 -8.95
C PRO A 45 8.04 -12.50 -8.28
N GLU A 46 9.17 -12.39 -7.59
CA GLU A 46 9.60 -11.15 -6.93
C GLU A 46 9.88 -10.06 -7.97
N ASP A 47 10.65 -10.40 -9.01
CA ASP A 47 10.99 -9.48 -10.10
C ASP A 47 9.74 -8.96 -10.82
N LYS A 48 8.70 -9.79 -10.94
CA LYS A 48 7.42 -9.34 -11.51
C LYS A 48 6.70 -8.36 -10.61
N GLY A 49 6.62 -8.65 -9.31
CA GLY A 49 6.01 -7.74 -8.34
C GLY A 49 6.70 -6.38 -8.38
N LYS A 50 8.05 -6.39 -8.37
CA LYS A 50 8.88 -5.19 -8.51
C LYS A 50 8.65 -4.46 -9.82
N SER A 51 8.66 -5.16 -10.94
CA SER A 51 8.44 -4.57 -12.28
C SER A 51 7.05 -3.93 -12.37
N TRP A 52 6.01 -4.63 -11.92
CA TRP A 52 4.64 -4.12 -11.95
C TRP A 52 4.49 -2.85 -11.12
N LEU A 53 5.09 -2.83 -9.92
CA LEU A 53 5.10 -1.65 -9.06
C LEU A 53 5.91 -0.52 -9.71
N GLY A 54 7.10 -0.82 -10.21
CA GLY A 54 8.01 0.16 -10.84
C GLY A 54 7.38 0.89 -12.03
N GLU A 55 6.58 0.19 -12.84
CA GLU A 55 5.81 0.81 -13.94
C GLU A 55 4.73 1.79 -13.48
N ARG A 56 4.26 1.66 -12.23
CA ARG A 56 3.09 2.38 -11.69
C ARG A 56 3.42 3.29 -10.52
N ILE A 57 4.65 3.24 -10.02
CA ILE A 57 5.05 3.88 -8.76
C ILE A 57 4.81 5.39 -8.79
N GLU A 58 5.08 6.06 -9.90
CA GLU A 58 4.86 7.51 -10.02
C GLU A 58 3.37 7.88 -9.95
N THR A 59 2.51 7.09 -10.59
CA THR A 59 1.05 7.29 -10.53
C THR A 59 0.51 7.01 -9.13
N ILE A 60 0.99 5.95 -8.49
CA ILE A 60 0.63 5.57 -7.12
C ILE A 60 1.11 6.64 -6.13
N LYS A 61 2.35 7.12 -6.27
CA LYS A 61 2.93 8.20 -5.48
C LYS A 61 2.08 9.46 -5.60
N LYS A 62 1.71 9.88 -6.82
CA LYS A 62 0.84 11.04 -7.02
C LYS A 62 -0.52 10.86 -6.35
N LEU A 63 -1.14 9.70 -6.50
CA LEU A 63 -2.42 9.39 -5.88
C LEU A 63 -2.34 9.48 -4.35
N ILE A 64 -1.33 8.88 -3.72
CA ILE A 64 -1.20 8.84 -2.26
C ILE A 64 -0.77 10.21 -1.71
N CYS A 65 0.30 10.78 -2.24
CA CYS A 65 0.93 11.97 -1.69
C CYS A 65 0.12 13.23 -1.99
N SER A 66 -0.34 13.41 -3.23
CA SER A 66 -1.03 14.64 -3.64
C SER A 66 -2.55 14.54 -3.48
N GLU A 67 -3.18 13.49 -3.99
CA GLU A 67 -4.64 13.39 -3.99
C GLU A 67 -5.19 12.90 -2.65
N GLY A 68 -4.52 11.89 -2.06
CA GLY A 68 -4.80 11.34 -0.74
C GLY A 68 -4.34 12.25 0.41
N ASN A 69 -3.46 13.20 0.12
CA ASN A 69 -2.86 14.14 1.07
C ASN A 69 -2.19 13.45 2.28
N TYR A 70 -1.36 12.45 1.98
CA TYR A 70 -0.73 11.57 2.98
C TYR A 70 0.02 12.33 4.09
N CYS A 71 0.77 13.38 3.76
CA CYS A 71 1.54 14.12 4.77
C CYS A 71 0.64 14.84 5.79
N ASP A 72 -0.48 15.43 5.36
CA ASP A 72 -1.44 16.02 6.30
C ASP A 72 -2.12 14.94 7.12
N PHE A 73 -2.50 13.82 6.49
CA PHE A 73 -3.13 12.69 7.16
C PHE A 73 -2.29 12.13 8.33
N ILE A 74 -0.99 11.89 8.14
CA ILE A 74 -0.11 11.42 9.21
C ILE A 74 0.16 12.50 10.28
N ASN A 75 0.20 13.77 9.88
CA ASN A 75 0.43 14.89 10.80
C ASN A 75 -0.77 15.15 11.73
N GLU A 76 -1.99 14.97 11.21
CA GLU A 76 -3.24 15.06 11.96
C GLU A 76 -3.46 13.83 12.86
N ASN A 77 -2.83 12.69 12.56
CA ASN A 77 -3.00 11.43 13.29
C ASN A 77 -1.66 10.87 13.80
N PRO A 78 -0.99 11.53 14.77
CA PRO A 78 0.37 11.18 15.19
C PRO A 78 0.52 9.80 15.86
N ASN A 79 -0.59 9.21 16.31
CA ASN A 79 -0.62 7.88 16.95
C ASN A 79 -1.26 6.81 16.07
N ILE A 80 -1.38 7.07 14.76
CA ILE A 80 -2.00 6.12 13.83
C ILE A 80 -1.17 4.84 13.75
N ARG A 81 -1.86 3.69 13.77
CA ARG A 81 -1.21 2.38 13.65
C ARG A 81 -0.93 2.06 12.19
N SER A 82 0.10 1.25 11.92
CA SER A 82 0.41 0.79 10.56
C SER A 82 -0.77 0.11 9.87
N VAL A 83 -1.57 -0.67 10.61
CA VAL A 83 -2.79 -1.30 10.10
C VAL A 83 -3.83 -0.28 9.62
N GLU A 84 -3.95 0.86 10.30
CA GLU A 84 -4.88 1.93 9.93
C GLU A 84 -4.36 2.72 8.73
N ILE A 85 -3.04 2.92 8.63
CA ILE A 85 -2.40 3.50 7.43
C ILE A 85 -2.67 2.60 6.22
N VAL A 86 -2.40 1.29 6.33
CA VAL A 86 -2.61 0.32 5.25
C VAL A 86 -4.07 0.30 4.82
N ALA A 87 -5.01 0.31 5.76
CA ALA A 87 -6.43 0.32 5.44
C ALA A 87 -6.84 1.60 4.69
N ALA A 88 -6.40 2.78 5.17
CA ALA A 88 -6.70 4.05 4.52
C ALA A 88 -6.13 4.12 3.09
N LEU A 89 -4.90 3.64 2.90
CA LEU A 89 -4.28 3.53 1.58
C LEU A 89 -5.01 2.51 0.70
N GLY A 90 -5.40 1.36 1.26
CA GLY A 90 -6.17 0.33 0.57
C GLY A 90 -7.49 0.87 0.03
N ASP A 91 -8.22 1.62 0.85
CA ASP A 91 -9.47 2.27 0.45
C ASP A 91 -9.23 3.28 -0.69
N LEU A 92 -8.22 4.13 -0.55
CA LEU A 92 -7.84 5.10 -1.59
C LEU A 92 -7.48 4.39 -2.91
N LEU A 93 -6.62 3.38 -2.84
CA LEU A 93 -6.19 2.60 -4.00
C LEU A 93 -7.38 1.87 -4.64
N SER A 94 -8.30 1.31 -3.84
CA SER A 94 -9.49 0.61 -4.34
C SER A 94 -10.44 1.52 -5.12
N SER A 95 -10.48 2.81 -4.75
CA SER A 95 -11.33 3.81 -5.41
C SER A 95 -10.88 4.13 -6.84
N VAL A 96 -9.60 3.87 -7.15
CA VAL A 96 -9.00 4.14 -8.48
C VAL A 96 -8.79 2.84 -9.25
N TYR A 97 -8.32 1.80 -8.55
CA TYR A 97 -7.94 0.54 -9.14
C TYR A 97 -8.87 -0.56 -8.62
N GLY A 98 -10.05 -0.68 -9.22
CA GLY A 98 -10.93 -1.81 -8.96
C GLY A 98 -10.25 -3.14 -9.29
N GLY A 99 -10.21 -4.07 -8.34
CA GLY A 99 -9.70 -5.43 -8.54
C GLY A 99 -8.20 -5.63 -8.33
N LEU A 100 -7.46 -4.61 -7.86
CA LEU A 100 -6.10 -4.81 -7.39
C LEU A 100 -6.06 -5.42 -5.97
N PRO A 101 -4.98 -6.12 -5.61
CA PRO A 101 -4.68 -6.50 -4.23
C PRO A 101 -4.24 -5.29 -3.40
N VAL A 102 -5.19 -4.40 -3.12
CA VAL A 102 -4.91 -3.08 -2.54
C VAL A 102 -4.28 -3.13 -1.17
N PHE A 103 -4.58 -4.14 -0.33
CA PHE A 103 -3.96 -4.28 0.99
C PHE A 103 -2.52 -4.76 0.89
N THR A 104 -2.20 -5.71 0.01
CA THR A 104 -0.81 -6.15 -0.25
C THR A 104 0.03 -4.98 -0.76
N LEU A 105 -0.49 -4.23 -1.72
CA LEU A 105 0.16 -3.04 -2.24
C LEU A 105 0.33 -1.96 -1.16
N ALA A 106 -0.71 -1.69 -0.36
CA ALA A 106 -0.64 -0.71 0.72
C ALA A 106 0.35 -1.12 1.82
N SER A 107 0.42 -2.41 2.19
CA SER A 107 1.42 -2.93 3.13
C SER A 107 2.84 -2.74 2.61
N LEU A 108 3.09 -3.09 1.34
CA LEU A 108 4.38 -2.92 0.68
C LEU A 108 4.82 -1.45 0.68
N LEU A 109 3.93 -0.55 0.27
CA LEU A 109 4.20 0.88 0.27
C LEU A 109 4.49 1.41 1.67
N THR A 110 3.70 0.97 2.66
CA THR A 110 3.91 1.35 4.06
C THR A 110 5.28 0.91 4.58
N GLN A 111 5.74 -0.31 4.23
CA GLN A 111 7.08 -0.79 4.57
C GLN A 111 8.20 0.00 3.85
N GLN A 112 7.96 0.49 2.62
CA GLN A 112 8.91 1.33 1.87
C GLN A 112 9.08 2.76 2.39
N GLN A 113 8.56 3.06 3.59
CA GLN A 113 8.68 4.36 4.25
C GLN A 113 8.03 5.48 3.41
N LEU A 114 6.71 5.44 3.28
CA LEU A 114 5.91 6.46 2.58
C LEU A 114 6.26 7.90 2.93
N ASN A 115 6.72 8.19 4.15
CA ASN A 115 7.22 9.51 4.52
C ASN A 115 8.34 10.01 3.59
N LYS A 116 9.29 9.12 3.26
CA LYS A 116 10.36 9.40 2.30
C LYS A 116 9.82 9.48 0.89
N LEU A 117 8.91 8.57 0.52
CA LEU A 117 8.32 8.56 -0.82
C LEU A 117 7.56 9.86 -1.12
N CYS A 118 6.79 10.36 -0.15
CA CYS A 118 5.99 11.58 -0.25
C CYS A 118 6.73 12.84 0.16
N GLU A 119 8.01 12.76 0.54
CA GLU A 119 8.82 13.91 0.99
C GLU A 119 8.11 14.73 2.07
N CYS A 120 7.45 14.04 3.00
CA CYS A 120 6.80 14.71 4.12
C CYS A 120 7.88 15.39 4.96
N ALA A 121 7.64 16.62 5.41
CA ALA A 121 8.58 17.31 6.27
C ALA A 121 8.85 16.46 7.52
N ASP A 122 10.10 16.01 7.67
CA ASP A 122 10.54 15.24 8.83
C ASP A 122 10.24 16.03 10.10
N ARG A 123 9.57 15.40 11.07
CA ARG A 123 9.51 15.90 12.45
C ARG A 123 10.75 15.47 13.22
#